data_AF-A0A392RT28-F1
#
_entry.id   AF-A0A392RT28-F1
#
_cell.length_a   1.000
_cell.length_b   1.000
_cell.length_c   1.000
_cell.angle_alpha   90.00
_cell.angle_beta   90.00
_cell.angle_gamma   90.00
#
_symmetry.space_group_name_H-M   'P 1'
#
loop_
_entity.id
_entity.type
_entity.pdbx_description
1 polymer ?
#
loop_
_entity_poly.entity_id
_entity_poly.type
_entity_poly.pdbx_seq_one_letter_code
_entity_poly.pdbx_strand_id
1 'polypeptide(L)' 'MRNVACYMSHSSSPNVFVQYVLYDHNNLMFPHVMLYATENIPPMRELSIDYGVADEWTGKLSI' A
#
# COMPACT_ATOMS: atom_id res chain seq x y z
N MET A 1 -5.86 17.60 7.46
CA MET A 1 -6.86 16.55 7.75
C MET A 1 -6.39 15.24 7.15
N ARG A 2 -6.57 14.10 7.83
CA ARG A 2 -6.25 12.77 7.31
C ARG A 2 -7.53 12.03 6.91
N ASN A 3 -7.45 11.14 5.92
CA ASN A 3 -8.54 10.26 5.53
C ASN A 3 -8.43 8.91 6.27
N VAL A 4 -9.36 7.98 5.99
CA VAL A 4 -9.42 6.65 6.62
C VAL A 4 -8.16 5.81 6.36
N ALA A 5 -7.47 6.03 5.23
CA ALA A 5 -6.28 5.26 4.87
C ALA A 5 -5.15 5.37 5.90
N CYS A 6 -5.11 6.43 6.71
CA CYS A 6 -4.08 6.59 7.74
C CYS A 6 -4.21 5.64 8.95
N TYR A 7 -5.32 4.90 9.04
CA TYR A 7 -5.56 3.93 10.11
C TYR A 7 -5.25 2.49 9.70
N MET A 8 -4.82 2.26 8.45
CA MET A 8 -4.44 0.92 8.00
C MET A 8 -3.07 0.54 8.56
N SER A 9 -3.00 -0.63 9.18
CA SER A 9 -1.80 -1.14 9.83
C SER A 9 -0.85 -1.81 8.83
N HIS A 10 0.43 -1.93 9.22
CA HIS A 10 1.39 -2.75 8.50
C HIS A 10 1.14 -4.25 8.76
N SER A 11 1.33 -5.07 7.74
CA SER A 11 1.44 -6.53 7.88
C SER A 11 2.44 -7.09 6.88
N SER A 12 3.19 -8.14 7.27
CA SER A 12 4.07 -8.89 6.37
C SER A 12 3.31 -9.75 5.35
N SER A 13 2.00 -9.91 5.53
CA SER A 13 1.07 -10.57 4.60
C SER A 13 -0.13 -9.66 4.33
N PRO A 14 0.08 -8.53 3.61
CA PRO A 14 -0.96 -7.54 3.37
C PRO A 14 -2.06 -8.06 2.46
N ASN A 15 -3.29 -7.61 2.69
CA ASN A 15 -4.45 -7.88 1.82
C ASN A 15 -4.83 -6.68 0.93
N VAL A 16 -4.18 -5.54 1.14
CA VAL A 16 -4.33 -4.32 0.34
C VAL A 16 -2.95 -3.87 -0.14
N PHE A 17 -2.88 -3.40 -1.38
CA PHE A 17 -1.68 -2.82 -1.97
C PHE A 17 -1.91 -1.39 -2.44
N VAL A 18 -0.81 -0.64 -2.59
CA VAL A 18 -0.80 0.75 -3.04
C VAL A 18 -0.62 0.80 -4.55
N GLN A 19 -1.50 1.53 -5.23
CA GLN A 19 -1.40 1.84 -6.65
C GLN A 19 -1.36 3.36 -6.86
N TYR A 20 -0.39 3.81 -7.65
CA TYR A 20 -0.34 5.19 -8.12
C TYR A 20 -1.26 5.37 -9.32
N VAL A 21 -2.15 6.36 -9.22
CA VAL A 21 -3.15 6.67 -10.24
C VAL A 21 -3.05 8.15 -10.60
N LEU A 22 -3.09 8.43 -11.90
CA LEU A 22 -3.17 9.77 -12.47
C LEU A 22 -4.54 9.93 -13.12
N TYR A 23 -5.30 10.95 -12.73
CA TYR A 23 -6.62 11.20 -13.32
C TYR A 23 -6.88 12.69 -13.63
N ASP A 24 -6.38 13.59 -12.78
CA ASP A 24 -6.54 15.04 -12.89
C ASP A 24 -5.35 15.73 -13.57
N HIS A 25 -4.15 15.15 -13.45
CA HIS A 25 -2.94 15.67 -14.08
C HIS A 25 -1.96 14.55 -14.50
N ASN A 26 -1.03 14.87 -15.41
CA ASN A 26 -0.02 13.92 -15.89
C ASN A 26 1.35 14.04 -15.17
N ASN A 27 1.41 14.73 -14.03
CA ASN A 27 2.64 14.85 -13.27
C ASN A 27 2.94 13.57 -12.47
N LEU A 28 3.92 12.80 -12.94
CA LEU A 28 4.35 11.54 -12.32
C LEU A 28 4.94 11.69 -10.91
N MET A 29 5.35 12.90 -10.52
CA MET A 29 5.89 13.17 -9.19
C MET A 29 4.83 13.31 -8.10
N PHE A 30 3.56 13.50 -8.48
CA PHE A 30 2.45 13.72 -7.53
C PHE A 30 1.23 12.82 -7.81
N PRO A 31 1.39 11.50 -7.94
CA PRO A 31 0.25 10.64 -8.22
C PRO A 31 -0.72 10.56 -7.04
N HIS A 32 -1.97 10.23 -7.34
CA HIS A 32 -2.93 9.85 -6.30
C HIS A 32 -2.58 8.46 -5.77
N VAL A 33 -2.51 8.35 -4.45
CA VAL A 33 -2.25 7.08 -3.76
C VAL A 33 -3.59 6.39 -3.51
N MET A 34 -3.86 5.33 -4.27
CA MET A 34 -5.09 4.55 -4.15
C MET A 34 -4.79 3.16 -3.61
N LEU A 35 -5.75 2.59 -2.86
CA LEU A 35 -5.62 1.31 -2.19
C LEU A 35 -6.54 0.29 -2.87
N TYR A 36 -5.98 -0.86 -3.24
CA TYR A 36 -6.69 -1.95 -3.93
C TYR A 36 -6.51 -3.26 -3.18
N ALA A 37 -7.54 -4.10 -3.21
CA ALA A 37 -7.47 -5.43 -2.61
C ALA A 37 -6.60 -6.38 -3.48
N THR A 38 -5.68 -7.10 -2.86
CA THR A 38 -4.89 -8.16 -3.52
C THR A 38 -5.63 -9.50 -3.55
N GLU A 39 -6.60 -9.67 -2.66
CA GLU A 39 -7.37 -10.90 -2.48
C GLU A 39 -8.84 -10.61 -2.17
N ASN A 40 -9.68 -11.65 -2.18
CA ASN A 40 -11.06 -11.53 -1.72
C ASN A 40 -11.08 -11.43 -0.18
N ILE A 41 -11.37 -10.24 0.34
CA ILE A 41 -11.34 -9.95 1.77
C ILE A 41 -12.70 -10.32 2.39
N PRO A 42 -12.77 -11.27 3.34
CA PRO A 42 -14.01 -11.58 4.03
C PRO A 42 -14.44 -10.41 4.94
N PRO A 43 -15.74 -10.28 5.25
CA PRO A 43 -16.22 -9.28 6.19
C PRO A 43 -15.49 -9.35 7.54
N MET A 44 -15.29 -8.20 8.19
CA MET A 44 -14.64 -8.07 9.50
C MET A 44 -13.14 -8.41 9.54
N ARG A 45 -12.49 -8.70 8.40
CA ARG A 45 -11.02 -8.82 8.35
C ARG A 45 -10.37 -7.44 8.30
N GLU A 46 -9.32 -7.26 9.09
CA GLU A 46 -8.53 -6.02 9.10
C GLU A 46 -7.88 -5.79 7.73
N LEU A 47 -7.93 -4.54 7.26
CA LEU A 47 -7.21 -4.10 6.06
C LEU A 47 -5.79 -3.71 6.42
N SER A 48 -4.82 -4.35 5.76
CA SER A 48 -3.39 -4.14 6.04
C SER A 48 -2.60 -3.88 4.77
N ILE A 49 -1.60 -3.02 4.88
CA ILE A 49 -0.72 -2.61 3.78
C ILE A 49 0.74 -2.95 4.08
N ASP A 50 1.52 -3.16 3.04
CA ASP A 50 2.98 -3.19 3.19
C ASP A 50 3.49 -1.74 3.28
N TYR A 51 4.26 -1.44 4.33
CA TYR A 51 4.88 -0.12 4.48
C TYR A 51 6.14 0.01 3.62
N GLY A 52 6.61 -1.08 3.01
CA GLY A 52 7.86 -1.10 2.24
C GLY A 52 9.06 -0.82 3.12
N VAL A 53 8.97 -1.09 4.42
CA VAL A 53 10.13 -1.08 5.30
C VAL A 53 11.00 -2.23 4.81
N ALA A 54 12.21 -1.90 4.36
CA ALA A 54 13.19 -2.92 4.02
C ALA A 54 13.37 -3.79 5.26
N ASP A 55 12.82 -5.01 5.22
CA ASP A 55 13.18 -6.02 6.19
C ASP A 55 14.70 -6.13 6.13
N GLU A 56 15.41 -6.18 7.25
CA GLU A 56 16.88 -6.22 7.29
C GLU A 56 17.45 -7.38 6.42
N TRP A 57 16.60 -8.36 6.10
CA TRP A 57 16.82 -9.48 5.18
C TRP A 57 16.71 -9.16 3.67
N THR A 58 15.97 -8.13 3.27
CA THR A 58 15.82 -7.70 1.86
C THR A 58 16.95 -6.81 1.36
N GLY A 59 17.85 -6.37 2.26
CA GLY A 59 19.05 -5.57 1.95
C GLY A 59 20.15 -6.32 1.17
N LYS A 60 19.88 -7.51 0.64
CA LYS A 60 20.86 -8.30 -0.12
C LYS A 60 20.32 -8.87 -1.43
N LEU A 61 19.54 -8.08 -2.17
CA LEU A 61 19.51 -8.25 -3.63
C LEU A 61 20.68 -7.46 -4.21
N SER A 62 21.87 -8.07 -4.13
CA SER A 62 23.01 -7.70 -4.96
C SER A 62 22.65 -8.03 -6.41
N ILE A 63 22.22 -7.03 -7.15
CA ILE A 63 22.33 -7.02 -8.62
C ILE A 63 23.77 -6.64 -8.96
#